data_AF-A0A232F7J7-F1
#
_entry.id   AF-A0A232F7J7-F1
#
_cell.length_a   1.000
_cell.length_b   1.000
_cell.length_c   1.000
_cell.angle_alpha   90.00
_cell.angle_beta   90.00
_cell.angle_gamma   90.00
#
_symmetry.space_group_name_H-M   'P 1'
#
loop_
_entity.id
_entity.type
_entity.pdbx_description
1 polymer ?
#
loop_
_entity_poly.entity_id
_entity_poly.type
_entity_poly.pdbx_seq_one_letter_code
_entity_poly.pdbx_strand_id
1 'polypeptide(L)'
;MGQRQVGRMPENREALYEEWRRVLHWSAEVLARTDDNILEEDSFLTDYDCEKIAAKVDDWIVQVVGEVDADQPEFRELANEVKYKMRKDYDAAYKDLRRFTKSVDHLADMQKSIHKKILDLEKIRPSDGSKFRRKFGRLRLRVFKNLRTTEKMMFRDRRLKKEFVGKVYDVDHENRDIVQQKAKKLIGKN
;
A
#
# COMPACT_ATOMS: atom_id res chain seq x y z
N MET A 1 -17.20 -5.53 14.85
CA MET A 1 -16.06 -5.88 15.74
C MET A 1 -16.07 -4.94 16.93
N GLY A 2 -16.02 -5.46 18.16
CA GLY A 2 -16.18 -4.66 19.39
C GLY A 2 -15.02 -3.67 19.61
N GLN A 3 -15.35 -2.47 20.08
CA GLN A 3 -14.35 -1.46 20.45
C GLN A 3 -13.47 -2.02 21.58
N ARG A 4 -12.22 -2.40 21.26
CA ARG A 4 -11.23 -2.75 22.27
C ARG A 4 -10.95 -1.48 23.08
N GLN A 5 -11.19 -1.50 24.39
CA GLN A 5 -10.84 -0.39 25.28
C GLN A 5 -9.66 -0.81 26.16
N VAL A 6 -8.70 0.10 26.37
CA VAL A 6 -7.61 -0.12 27.31
C VAL A 6 -8.16 0.11 28.72
N GLY A 7 -8.47 -0.97 29.43
CA GLY A 7 -8.89 -0.90 30.83
C GLY A 7 -7.77 -0.42 31.77
N ARG A 8 -8.09 -0.22 33.06
CA ARG A 8 -7.10 0.12 34.10
C ARG A 8 -5.93 -0.88 34.11
N MET A 9 -4.74 -0.40 34.47
CA MET A 9 -3.56 -1.28 34.62
C MET A 9 -3.84 -2.33 35.71
N PRO A 10 -3.61 -3.64 35.45
CA PRO A 10 -3.80 -4.66 36.46
C PRO A 10 -2.87 -4.47 37.68
N GLU A 11 -3.42 -4.74 38.86
CA GLU A 11 -2.73 -4.52 40.14
C GLU A 11 -2.01 -5.79 40.65
N ASN A 12 -2.61 -6.96 40.43
CA ASN A 12 -2.01 -8.24 40.79
C ASN A 12 -1.05 -8.77 39.69
N ARG A 13 -0.18 -9.72 40.06
CA ARG A 13 0.87 -10.22 39.16
C ARG A 13 0.34 -11.09 38.02
N GLU A 14 -0.67 -11.90 38.29
CA GLU A 14 -1.26 -12.83 37.30
C GLU A 14 -2.00 -12.07 36.20
N ALA A 15 -2.91 -11.16 36.56
CA ALA A 15 -3.64 -10.35 35.58
C ALA A 15 -2.70 -9.41 34.79
N LEU A 16 -1.61 -8.96 35.40
CA LEU A 16 -0.57 -8.19 34.70
C LEU A 16 0.15 -9.06 33.66
N TYR A 17 0.33 -10.35 33.92
CA TYR A 17 0.93 -11.30 32.99
C TYR A 17 -0.02 -11.64 31.83
N GLU A 18 -1.30 -11.85 32.11
CA GLU A 18 -2.33 -12.03 31.09
C GLU A 18 -2.44 -10.80 30.18
N GLU A 19 -2.44 -9.60 30.76
CA GLU A 19 -2.48 -8.37 29.98
C GLU A 19 -1.20 -8.20 29.15
N TRP A 20 -0.04 -8.60 29.66
CA TRP A 20 1.19 -8.63 28.87
C TRP A 20 1.08 -9.55 27.65
N ARG A 21 0.57 -10.78 27.81
CA ARG A 21 0.32 -11.70 26.70
C ARG A 21 -0.66 -11.11 25.69
N ARG A 22 -1.74 -10.49 26.16
CA ARG A 22 -2.73 -9.82 25.32
C ARG A 22 -2.14 -8.67 24.51
N VAL A 23 -1.33 -7.82 25.15
CA VAL A 23 -0.64 -6.70 24.48
C VAL A 23 0.40 -7.21 23.50
N LEU A 24 1.10 -8.31 23.80
CA LEU A 24 2.02 -8.95 22.88
C LEU A 24 1.29 -9.49 21.64
N HIS A 25 0.12 -10.11 21.83
CA HIS A 25 -0.75 -10.54 20.73
C HIS A 25 -1.20 -9.34 19.86
N TRP A 26 -1.71 -8.26 20.46
CA TRP A 26 -2.06 -7.06 19.69
C TRP A 26 -0.87 -6.43 18.98
N SER A 27 0.31 -6.49 19.60
CA SER A 27 1.55 -6.03 19.00
C SER A 27 1.91 -6.84 17.75
N ALA A 28 1.70 -8.17 17.78
CA ALA A 28 1.86 -9.03 16.62
C ALA A 28 0.80 -8.78 15.55
N GLU A 29 -0.46 -8.53 15.95
CA GLU A 29 -1.55 -8.21 15.02
C GLU A 29 -1.29 -6.91 14.24
N VAL A 30 -0.71 -5.90 14.88
CA VAL A 30 -0.27 -4.68 14.16
C VAL A 30 0.79 -5.00 13.11
N LEU A 31 1.78 -5.83 13.44
CA LEU A 31 2.84 -6.23 12.51
C LEU A 31 2.27 -7.02 11.32
N ALA A 32 1.43 -8.02 11.59
CA ALA A 32 0.79 -8.79 10.54
C ALA A 32 0.00 -7.90 9.57
N ARG A 33 -0.81 -6.98 10.09
CA ARG A 33 -1.59 -6.05 9.24
C ARG A 33 -0.71 -5.11 8.41
N THR A 34 0.44 -4.69 8.92
CA THR A 34 1.36 -3.85 8.13
C THR A 34 2.07 -4.67 7.06
N ASP A 35 2.45 -5.91 7.37
CA ASP A 35 3.08 -6.82 6.40
C ASP A 35 2.08 -7.21 5.30
N ASP A 36 0.83 -7.54 5.66
CA ASP A 36 -0.25 -7.82 4.71
C ASP A 36 -0.48 -6.64 3.76
N ASN A 37 -0.48 -5.41 4.28
CA ASN A 37 -0.70 -4.22 3.44
C ASN A 37 0.43 -4.02 2.41
N ILE A 38 1.68 -4.28 2.78
CA ILE A 38 2.84 -4.19 1.87
C ILE A 38 2.70 -5.25 0.77
N LEU A 39 2.39 -6.49 1.12
CA LEU A 39 2.20 -7.58 0.15
C LEU A 39 1.02 -7.33 -0.79
N GLU A 40 -0.10 -6.84 -0.26
CA GLU A 40 -1.27 -6.47 -1.06
C GLU A 40 -0.99 -5.31 -2.01
N GLU A 41 -0.11 -4.39 -1.64
CA GLU A 41 0.28 -3.29 -2.52
C GLU A 41 1.18 -3.75 -3.67
N ASP A 42 2.19 -4.58 -3.38
CA ASP A 42 3.05 -5.16 -4.42
C ASP A 42 2.20 -5.93 -5.45
N SER A 43 1.25 -6.74 -4.97
CA SER A 43 0.30 -7.45 -5.83
C SER A 43 -0.68 -6.53 -6.56
N PHE A 44 -1.04 -5.38 -5.98
CA PHE A 44 -1.93 -4.43 -6.65
C PHE A 44 -1.23 -3.74 -7.84
N LEU A 45 0.06 -3.47 -7.72
CA LEU A 45 0.83 -2.75 -8.74
C LEU A 45 1.23 -3.59 -9.95
N THR A 46 1.18 -4.92 -9.87
CA THR A 46 1.49 -5.79 -11.02
C THR A 46 0.54 -5.55 -12.20
N ASP A 47 -0.68 -5.10 -11.94
CA ASP A 47 -1.65 -4.79 -12.99
C ASP A 47 -1.37 -3.47 -13.73
N TYR A 48 -0.40 -2.69 -13.25
CA TYR A 48 -0.08 -1.34 -13.75
C TYR A 48 1.39 -1.17 -14.13
N ASP A 49 2.10 -2.28 -14.33
CA ASP A 49 3.51 -2.26 -14.68
C ASP A 49 3.77 -1.84 -16.14
N CYS A 50 5.06 -1.78 -16.49
CA CYS A 50 5.49 -1.37 -17.82
C CYS A 50 5.06 -2.33 -18.94
N GLU A 51 4.87 -3.61 -18.63
CA GLU A 51 4.45 -4.64 -19.58
C GLU A 51 2.96 -4.53 -19.87
N LYS A 52 2.14 -4.35 -18.83
CA LYS A 52 0.69 -4.09 -18.96
C LYS A 52 0.40 -2.82 -19.73
N ILE A 53 1.14 -1.74 -19.45
CA ILE A 53 1.05 -0.51 -20.24
C ILE A 53 1.43 -0.76 -21.70
N ALA A 54 2.54 -1.47 -21.95
CA ALA A 54 3.01 -1.73 -23.31
C ALA A 54 1.98 -2.52 -24.12
N ALA A 55 1.50 -3.64 -23.58
CA ALA A 55 0.48 -4.47 -24.23
C ALA A 55 -0.79 -3.68 -24.55
N LYS A 56 -1.26 -2.86 -23.59
CA LYS A 56 -2.46 -2.03 -23.78
C LYS A 56 -2.30 -1.03 -24.93
N VAL A 57 -1.15 -0.35 -25.02
CA VAL A 57 -0.90 0.62 -26.10
C VAL A 57 -0.76 -0.09 -27.45
N ASP A 58 -0.08 -1.23 -27.49
CA ASP A 58 0.06 -2.02 -28.71
C ASP A 58 -1.30 -2.49 -29.22
N ASP A 59 -2.16 -2.99 -28.34
CA ASP A 59 -3.54 -3.36 -28.67
C ASP A 59 -4.33 -2.18 -29.25
N TRP A 60 -4.16 -0.97 -28.70
CA TRP A 60 -4.85 0.21 -29.22
C TRP A 60 -4.38 0.62 -30.61
N ILE A 61 -3.09 0.47 -30.91
CA ILE A 61 -2.54 0.74 -32.24
C ILE A 61 -3.11 -0.28 -33.23
N VAL A 62 -3.02 -1.58 -32.90
CA VAL A 62 -3.56 -2.67 -33.71
C VAL A 62 -5.05 -2.49 -33.99
N GLN A 63 -5.84 -2.07 -33.00
CA GLN A 63 -7.27 -1.80 -33.18
C GLN A 63 -7.57 -0.69 -34.20
N VAL A 64 -6.66 0.26 -34.42
CA VAL A 64 -6.87 1.39 -35.31
C VAL A 64 -6.34 1.11 -36.71
N VAL A 65 -5.19 0.44 -36.83
CA VAL A 65 -4.45 0.31 -38.10
C VAL A 65 -4.37 -1.12 -38.62
N GLY A 66 -4.70 -2.12 -37.79
CA GLY A 66 -4.52 -3.54 -38.09
C GLY A 66 -3.13 -4.06 -37.75
N GLU A 67 -2.99 -5.38 -37.62
CA GLU A 67 -1.74 -6.03 -37.20
C GLU A 67 -0.59 -5.81 -38.17
N VAL A 68 -0.86 -5.85 -39.48
CA VAL A 68 0.15 -5.72 -40.54
C VAL A 68 0.79 -4.33 -40.53
N ASP A 69 -0.01 -3.30 -40.29
CA ASP A 69 0.45 -1.91 -40.35
C ASP A 69 0.99 -1.41 -39.00
N ALA A 70 0.63 -2.03 -37.87
CA ALA A 70 1.11 -1.64 -36.55
C ALA A 70 2.65 -1.69 -36.42
N ASP A 71 3.29 -2.51 -37.24
CA ASP A 71 4.74 -2.69 -37.27
C ASP A 71 5.49 -1.65 -38.12
N GLN A 72 4.79 -0.76 -38.83
CA GLN A 72 5.46 0.29 -39.59
C GLN A 72 6.14 1.30 -38.63
N PRO A 73 7.26 1.92 -39.03
CA PRO A 73 8.06 2.79 -38.15
C PRO A 73 7.25 3.91 -37.48
N GLU A 74 6.36 4.58 -38.22
CA GLU A 74 5.52 5.66 -37.69
C GLU A 74 4.59 5.23 -36.55
N PHE A 75 4.01 4.03 -36.63
CA PHE A 75 3.12 3.51 -35.59
C PHE A 75 3.89 2.97 -34.38
N ARG A 76 5.08 2.41 -34.59
CA ARG A 76 5.99 2.05 -33.49
C ARG A 76 6.47 3.28 -32.71
N GLU A 77 6.81 4.36 -33.41
CA GLU A 77 7.17 5.63 -32.79
C GLU A 77 6.01 6.21 -31.96
N LEU A 78 4.80 6.22 -32.54
CA LEU A 78 3.59 6.63 -31.83
C LEU A 78 3.33 5.77 -30.58
N ALA A 79 3.45 4.45 -30.71
CA ALA A 79 3.28 3.53 -29.59
C ALA A 79 4.28 3.83 -28.46
N ASN A 80 5.56 4.05 -28.80
CA ASN A 80 6.60 4.38 -27.83
C ASN A 80 6.36 5.73 -27.13
N GLU A 81 5.93 6.75 -27.88
CA GLU A 81 5.56 8.06 -27.32
C GLU A 81 4.45 7.92 -26.28
N VAL A 82 3.39 7.18 -26.63
CA VAL A 82 2.23 6.98 -25.76
C VAL A 82 2.58 6.11 -24.55
N LYS A 83 3.34 5.02 -24.73
CA LYS A 83 3.84 4.19 -23.62
C LYS A 83 4.65 5.03 -22.62
N TYR A 84 5.53 5.89 -23.11
CA TYR A 84 6.33 6.76 -22.25
C TYR A 84 5.47 7.76 -21.47
N LYS A 85 4.49 8.38 -22.14
CA LYS A 85 3.54 9.29 -21.51
C LYS A 85 2.70 8.58 -20.44
N MET A 86 2.11 7.43 -20.76
CA MET A 86 1.30 6.64 -19.83
C MET A 86 2.07 6.23 -18.58
N ARG A 87 3.34 5.81 -18.72
CA ARG A 87 4.20 5.48 -17.56
C ARG A 87 4.35 6.67 -16.61
N LYS A 88 4.54 7.88 -17.14
CA LYS A 88 4.62 9.10 -16.32
C LYS A 88 3.29 9.43 -15.64
N ASP A 89 2.19 9.32 -16.38
CA ASP A 89 0.86 9.63 -15.88
C ASP A 89 0.44 8.64 -14.76
N TYR A 90 0.73 7.36 -14.93
CA TYR A 90 0.51 6.33 -13.90
C TYR A 90 1.37 6.57 -12.66
N ASP A 91 2.66 6.90 -12.83
CA ASP A 91 3.54 7.24 -11.70
C ASP A 91 3.01 8.45 -10.91
N ALA A 92 2.51 9.47 -11.63
CA ALA A 92 1.89 10.64 -11.03
C ALA A 92 0.59 10.28 -10.28
N ALA A 93 -0.26 9.42 -10.86
CA ALA A 93 -1.48 8.93 -10.23
C ALA A 93 -1.20 8.13 -8.94
N TYR A 94 -0.11 7.36 -8.93
CA TYR A 94 0.30 6.51 -7.81
C TYR A 94 0.94 7.29 -6.63
N LYS A 95 1.27 8.57 -6.82
CA LYS A 95 1.97 9.40 -5.82
C LYS A 95 1.36 9.37 -4.42
N ASP A 96 0.02 9.38 -4.31
CA ASP A 96 -0.66 9.40 -3.01
C ASP A 96 -0.66 8.03 -2.33
N LEU A 97 -0.80 6.94 -3.09
CA LEU A 97 -0.60 5.57 -2.61
C LEU A 97 0.83 5.38 -2.12
N ARG A 98 1.84 5.76 -2.92
CA ARG A 98 3.26 5.71 -2.53
C ARG A 98 3.57 6.41 -1.21
N ARG A 99 2.93 7.56 -0.95
CA ARG A 99 3.06 8.29 0.32
C ARG A 99 2.40 7.55 1.48
N PHE A 100 1.28 6.90 1.21
CA PHE A 100 0.59 6.07 2.17
C PHE A 100 1.41 4.82 2.54
N THR A 101 1.98 4.11 1.57
CA THR A 101 2.93 2.98 1.78
C THR A 101 4.03 3.34 2.75
N LYS A 102 4.73 4.45 2.51
CA LYS A 102 5.80 4.93 3.39
C LYS A 102 5.31 5.19 4.83
N SER A 103 4.05 5.57 4.98
CA SER A 103 3.44 5.77 6.30
C SER A 103 3.16 4.43 6.99
N VAL A 104 2.81 3.39 6.23
CA VAL A 104 2.63 2.01 6.70
C VAL A 104 3.98 1.40 7.08
N ASP A 105 5.02 1.56 6.24
CA ASP A 105 6.39 1.13 6.54
C ASP A 105 6.91 1.74 7.84
N HIS A 106 6.74 3.05 8.00
CA HIS A 106 7.13 3.75 9.21
C HIS A 106 6.41 3.21 10.45
N LEU A 107 5.12 2.88 10.31
CA LEU A 107 4.35 2.26 11.39
C LEU A 107 4.87 0.85 11.71
N ALA A 108 5.22 0.05 10.69
CA ALA A 108 5.79 -1.28 10.84
C ALA A 108 7.11 -1.21 11.63
N ASP A 109 8.02 -0.32 11.25
CA ASP A 109 9.31 -0.15 11.93
C ASP A 109 9.17 0.31 13.38
N MET A 110 8.29 1.29 13.62
CA MET A 110 7.96 1.69 14.98
C MET A 110 7.38 0.53 15.79
N GLN A 111 6.51 -0.28 15.18
CA GLN A 111 5.89 -1.42 15.84
C GLN A 111 6.90 -2.52 16.13
N LYS A 112 7.84 -2.83 15.22
CA LYS A 112 8.94 -3.79 15.45
C LYS A 112 9.75 -3.40 16.69
N SER A 113 10.07 -2.10 16.83
CA SER A 113 10.75 -1.58 18.02
C SER A 113 9.93 -1.74 19.30
N ILE A 114 8.62 -1.44 19.25
CA ILE A 114 7.72 -1.61 20.40
C ILE A 114 7.59 -3.08 20.79
N HIS A 115 7.38 -3.96 19.81
CA HIS A 115 7.24 -5.40 19.99
C HIS A 115 8.47 -5.99 20.68
N LYS A 116 9.67 -5.67 20.18
CA LYS A 116 10.94 -6.08 20.81
C LYS A 116 11.05 -5.59 22.26
N LYS A 117 10.69 -4.33 22.52
CA LYS A 117 10.69 -3.78 23.88
C LYS A 117 9.73 -4.52 24.82
N ILE A 118 8.56 -4.96 24.34
CA ILE A 118 7.61 -5.73 25.14
C ILE A 118 8.17 -7.11 25.48
N LEU A 119 8.82 -7.78 24.53
CA LEU A 119 9.52 -9.05 24.77
C LEU A 119 10.65 -8.87 25.80
N ASP A 120 11.47 -7.83 25.65
CA ASP A 120 12.57 -7.56 26.58
C ASP A 120 12.10 -7.26 28.01
N LEU A 121 10.84 -6.83 28.22
CA LEU A 121 10.29 -6.64 29.56
C LEU A 121 10.14 -7.96 30.33
N GLU A 122 10.05 -9.11 29.64
CA GLU A 122 10.02 -10.41 30.31
C GLU A 122 11.25 -10.63 31.19
N LYS A 123 12.42 -10.13 30.77
CA LYS A 123 13.71 -10.27 31.49
C LYS A 123 13.74 -9.58 32.85
N ILE A 124 12.98 -8.49 33.01
CA ILE A 124 12.93 -7.71 34.26
C ILE A 124 11.63 -7.95 35.05
N ARG A 125 10.74 -8.80 34.54
CA ARG A 125 9.44 -9.12 35.14
C ARG A 125 9.56 -9.78 36.53
N PRO A 126 10.50 -10.73 36.78
CA PRO A 126 10.59 -11.42 38.07
C PRO A 126 11.17 -10.55 39.21
N SER A 127 11.97 -9.55 38.86
CA SER A 127 12.83 -8.83 39.81
C SER A 127 12.33 -7.42 40.18
N ASP A 128 11.61 -6.72 39.30
CA ASP A 128 11.17 -5.34 39.56
C ASP A 128 9.76 -5.05 38.98
N GLY A 129 8.73 -5.41 39.75
CA GLY A 129 7.33 -5.25 39.36
C GLY A 129 6.87 -3.80 39.17
N SER A 130 7.48 -2.83 39.88
CA SER A 130 7.14 -1.40 39.73
C SER A 130 7.68 -0.84 38.41
N LYS A 131 8.95 -1.11 38.12
CA LYS A 131 9.58 -0.71 36.85
C LYS A 131 8.96 -1.43 35.66
N PHE A 132 8.62 -2.71 35.80
CA PHE A 132 7.87 -3.45 34.80
C PHE A 132 6.55 -2.76 34.50
N ARG A 133 5.68 -2.53 35.51
CA ARG A 133 4.36 -1.89 35.32
C ARG A 133 4.45 -0.54 34.62
N ARG A 134 5.40 0.31 35.03
CA ARG A 134 5.60 1.63 34.43
C ARG A 134 6.01 1.54 32.96
N LYS A 135 6.99 0.69 32.62
CA LYS A 135 7.45 0.53 31.23
C LYS A 135 6.38 -0.14 30.37
N PHE A 136 5.77 -1.21 30.88
CA PHE A 136 4.71 -1.96 30.21
C PHE A 136 3.51 -1.07 29.91
N GLY A 137 3.05 -0.26 30.86
CA GLY A 137 1.92 0.65 30.66
C GLY A 137 2.12 1.63 29.51
N ARG A 138 3.33 2.19 29.36
CA ARG A 138 3.66 3.06 28.23
C ARG A 138 3.62 2.31 26.90
N LEU A 139 4.18 1.10 26.84
CA LEU A 139 4.18 0.29 25.62
C LEU A 139 2.78 -0.17 25.23
N ARG A 140 1.97 -0.61 26.20
CA ARG A 140 0.57 -1.00 26.04
C ARG A 140 -0.26 0.10 25.35
N LEU A 141 -0.15 1.34 25.83
CA LEU A 141 -0.86 2.48 25.22
C LEU A 141 -0.42 2.73 23.78
N ARG A 142 0.88 2.56 23.48
CA ARG A 142 1.40 2.71 22.12
C ARG A 142 0.92 1.61 21.18
N VAL A 143 0.94 0.34 21.62
CA VAL A 143 0.39 -0.80 20.84
C VAL A 143 -1.08 -0.55 20.53
N PHE A 144 -1.86 -0.16 21.54
CA PHE A 144 -3.28 0.10 21.33
C PHE A 144 -3.54 1.25 20.36
N LYS A 145 -2.78 2.35 20.47
CA LYS A 145 -2.83 3.45 19.50
C LYS A 145 -2.53 2.94 18.09
N ASN A 146 -1.47 2.14 17.92
CA ASN A 146 -1.07 1.60 16.63
C ASN A 146 -2.12 0.64 16.05
N LEU A 147 -2.78 -0.18 16.88
CA LEU A 147 -3.88 -1.04 16.46
C LEU A 147 -5.05 -0.23 15.87
N ARG A 148 -5.45 0.86 16.53
CA ARG A 148 -6.47 1.76 15.98
C ARG A 148 -6.00 2.47 14.70
N THR A 149 -4.72 2.77 14.60
CA THR A 149 -4.14 3.35 13.39
C THR A 149 -4.19 2.38 12.22
N THR A 150 -3.82 1.10 12.42
CA THR A 150 -3.89 0.09 11.34
C THR A 150 -5.32 -0.14 10.87
N GLU A 151 -6.31 -0.12 11.77
CA GLU A 151 -7.73 -0.18 11.39
C GLU A 151 -8.13 0.96 10.44
N LYS A 152 -7.73 2.19 10.78
CA LYS A 152 -8.01 3.35 9.93
C LYS A 152 -7.25 3.30 8.60
N MET A 153 -6.02 2.79 8.63
CA MET A 153 -5.21 2.62 7.43
C MET A 153 -5.86 1.68 6.43
N MET A 154 -6.47 0.56 6.86
CA MET A 154 -7.19 -0.33 5.95
C MET A 154 -8.30 0.37 5.14
N PHE A 155 -9.09 1.24 5.78
CA PHE A 155 -10.13 2.01 5.07
C PHE A 155 -9.52 3.04 4.12
N ARG A 156 -8.42 3.68 4.53
CA ARG A 156 -7.71 4.66 3.71
C ARG A 156 -7.06 4.01 2.50
N ASP A 157 -6.45 2.84 2.67
CA ASP A 157 -5.84 2.03 1.61
C ASP A 157 -6.86 1.74 0.50
N ARG A 158 -8.01 1.16 0.86
CA ARG A 158 -9.11 0.85 -0.08
C ARG A 158 -9.57 2.09 -0.84
N ARG A 159 -9.70 3.22 -0.15
CA ARG A 159 -10.11 4.49 -0.79
C ARG A 159 -9.06 4.97 -1.78
N LEU A 160 -7.78 4.97 -1.40
CA LEU A 160 -6.68 5.41 -2.26
C LEU A 160 -6.52 4.49 -3.48
N LYS A 161 -6.66 3.17 -3.32
CA LYS A 161 -6.66 2.21 -4.42
C LYS A 161 -7.80 2.50 -5.39
N LYS A 162 -9.02 2.76 -4.89
CA LYS A 162 -10.16 3.15 -5.73
C LYS A 162 -9.91 4.47 -6.48
N GLU A 163 -9.38 5.49 -5.80
CA GLU A 163 -9.03 6.77 -6.42
C GLU A 163 -7.96 6.60 -7.50
N PHE A 164 -6.96 5.76 -7.27
CA PHE A 164 -5.93 5.44 -8.25
C PHE A 164 -6.50 4.75 -9.49
N VAL A 165 -7.36 3.74 -9.32
CA VAL A 165 -8.03 3.05 -10.44
C VAL A 165 -8.82 4.05 -11.29
N GLY A 166 -9.53 4.99 -10.67
CA GLY A 166 -10.24 6.06 -11.39
C GLY A 166 -9.29 6.94 -12.20
N LYS A 167 -8.19 7.41 -11.59
CA LYS A 167 -7.17 8.20 -12.31
C LYS A 167 -6.54 7.43 -13.48
N VAL A 168 -6.25 6.15 -13.30
CA VAL A 168 -5.71 5.29 -14.37
C VAL A 168 -6.72 5.16 -15.51
N TYR A 169 -8.00 4.99 -15.20
CA TYR A 169 -9.06 4.94 -16.20
C TYR A 169 -9.12 6.23 -17.03
N ASP A 170 -9.06 7.39 -16.38
CA ASP A 170 -9.06 8.68 -17.07
C ASP A 170 -7.82 8.81 -17.99
N VAL A 171 -6.64 8.47 -17.47
CA VAL A 171 -5.37 8.45 -18.24
C VAL A 171 -5.47 7.50 -19.43
N ASP A 172 -6.05 6.32 -19.27
CA ASP A 172 -6.22 5.36 -20.35
C ASP A 172 -7.09 5.93 -21.46
N HIS A 173 -8.21 6.55 -21.09
CA HIS A 173 -9.13 7.10 -22.07
C HIS A 173 -8.50 8.25 -22.86
N GLU A 174 -7.82 9.18 -22.16
CA GLU A 174 -7.11 10.29 -22.79
C GLU A 174 -6.04 9.81 -23.78
N ASN A 175 -5.22 8.83 -23.37
CA ASN A 175 -4.14 8.32 -24.22
C ASN A 175 -4.66 7.48 -25.39
N ARG A 176 -5.76 6.74 -25.21
CA ARG A 176 -6.43 6.02 -26.30
C ARG A 176 -6.96 6.98 -27.36
N ASP A 177 -7.54 8.10 -26.96
CA ASP A 177 -8.03 9.12 -27.90
C ASP A 177 -6.88 9.76 -28.68
N ILE A 178 -5.73 10.00 -28.02
CA ILE A 178 -4.50 10.45 -28.69
C ILE A 178 -4.04 9.44 -29.75
N VAL A 179 -3.99 8.14 -29.41
CA VAL A 179 -3.66 7.07 -30.35
C VAL A 179 -4.60 7.11 -31.55
N GLN A 180 -5.92 7.12 -31.33
CA GLN A 180 -6.90 7.13 -32.40
C GLN A 180 -6.74 8.34 -33.33
N GLN A 181 -6.56 9.54 -32.77
CA GLN A 181 -6.43 10.76 -33.56
C GLN A 181 -5.12 10.80 -34.34
N LYS A 182 -3.99 10.43 -33.72
CA LYS A 182 -2.68 10.46 -34.38
C LYS A 182 -2.55 9.36 -35.42
N ALA A 183 -2.99 8.14 -35.12
CA ALA A 183 -2.93 7.02 -36.06
C ALA A 183 -3.80 7.26 -37.30
N LYS A 184 -5.04 7.74 -37.15
CA LYS A 184 -5.89 8.12 -38.31
C LYS A 184 -5.26 9.20 -39.19
N LYS A 185 -4.55 10.16 -38.60
CA LYS A 185 -3.81 11.19 -39.34
C LYS A 185 -2.61 10.64 -40.09
N LEU A 186 -1.96 9.60 -39.58
CA LEU A 186 -0.86 8.91 -40.28
C LEU A 186 -1.41 8.11 -41.47
N ILE A 187 -2.49 7.36 -41.27
CA ILE A 187 -3.17 6.63 -42.35
C ILE A 187 -3.59 7.58 -43.48
N GLY A 188 -4.22 8.72 -43.16
CA GLY A 188 -4.69 9.67 -44.18
C GLY A 188 -3.60 10.49 -44.87
N LYS A 189 -2.32 10.32 -44.50
CA LYS A 189 -1.17 10.94 -45.17
C LYS A 189 -0.46 9.97 -46.13
N ASN A 190 -0.71 8.68 -46.02
CA ASN A 190 -0.27 7.62 -46.93
C ASN A 190 -1.30 7.41 -48.03
#